data_AF-A0A7Y0N344-F1
#
_entry.id   AF-A0A7Y0N344-F1
#
_cell.length_a   1.000
_cell.length_b   1.000
_cell.length_c   1.000
_cell.angle_alpha   90.00
_cell.angle_beta   90.00
_cell.angle_gamma   90.00
#
_symmetry.space_group_name_H-M   'P 1'
#
loop_
_entity.id
_entity.type
_entity.pdbx_description
1 polymer ?
#
loop_
_entity_poly.entity_id
_entity_poly.type
_entity_poly.pdbx_seq_one_letter_code
_entity_poly.pdbx_strand_id
1 'polypeptide(L)'
;HLTGEEMDEPRNVLVEAARIARGNIEDVARLNVEDFDALLLPGGFGAAKNLTDFAVSGAECSINTHVAQACRAFANANKPAGYLCIAPVIIPMIYEHGVKGTIGNDDATAAAFHQMGGEHVECNVDEYVFDEKHN
;
A
#
# COMPACT_ATOMS: atom_id res chain seq x y z
N HIS A 1 -14.47 15.78 -1.54
CA HIS A 1 -15.45 14.66 -1.64
C HIS A 1 -16.79 15.10 -2.20
N LEU A 2 -17.52 16.06 -1.58
CA LEU A 2 -18.84 16.48 -2.06
C LEU A 2 -18.86 16.89 -3.55
N THR A 3 -17.85 17.65 -3.98
CA THR A 3 -17.72 18.15 -5.35
C THR A 3 -16.70 17.38 -6.19
N GLY A 4 -15.94 16.46 -5.57
CA GLY A 4 -14.76 15.84 -6.18
C GLY A 4 -13.54 16.76 -6.36
N GLU A 5 -13.67 18.06 -6.08
CA GLU A 5 -12.59 19.05 -6.24
C GLU A 5 -11.62 19.04 -5.04
N GLU A 6 -10.37 19.41 -5.31
CA GLU A 6 -9.36 19.64 -4.28
C GLU A 6 -9.72 20.92 -3.51
N MET A 7 -9.61 20.86 -2.17
CA MET A 7 -9.76 22.01 -1.31
C MET A 7 -8.38 22.58 -1.02
N ASP A 8 -8.23 23.91 -1.10
CA ASP A 8 -6.99 24.61 -0.74
C ASP A 8 -6.87 24.76 0.78
N GLU A 9 -6.76 23.62 1.46
CA GLU A 9 -6.53 23.56 2.91
C GLU A 9 -5.51 22.46 3.28
N PRO A 10 -4.49 22.77 4.08
CA PRO A 10 -3.56 21.76 4.53
C PRO A 10 -4.20 20.88 5.61
N ARG A 11 -3.98 19.57 5.50
CA ARG A 11 -4.39 18.59 6.51
C ARG A 11 -3.23 17.64 6.82
N ASN A 12 -3.13 17.23 8.08
CA ASN A 12 -2.12 16.26 8.52
C ASN A 12 -2.68 14.84 8.43
N VAL A 13 -1.93 13.93 7.79
CA VAL A 13 -2.36 12.54 7.52
C VAL A 13 -2.69 11.79 8.82
N LEU A 14 -1.83 11.88 9.85
CA LEU A 14 -2.03 11.18 11.12
C LEU A 14 -3.25 11.72 11.87
N VAL A 15 -3.41 13.04 11.93
CA VAL A 15 -4.57 13.69 12.58
C VAL A 15 -5.88 13.27 11.92
N GLU A 16 -5.93 13.21 10.59
CA GLU A 16 -7.16 12.82 9.89
C GLU A 16 -7.42 11.32 9.98
N ALA A 17 -6.38 10.48 9.93
CA ALA A 17 -6.50 9.03 10.14
C ALA A 17 -6.99 8.68 11.55
N ALA A 18 -6.66 9.50 12.57
CA ALA A 18 -7.17 9.34 13.93
C ALA A 18 -8.71 9.35 14.01
N ARG A 19 -9.41 9.97 13.04
CA ARG A 19 -10.89 9.96 12.97
C ARG A 19 -11.43 8.55 12.74
N ILE A 20 -10.77 7.76 11.88
CA ILE A 20 -11.13 6.37 11.60
C ILE A 20 -10.84 5.50 12.83
N ALA A 21 -9.64 5.66 13.40
CA ALA A 21 -9.18 4.89 14.55
C ALA A 21 -9.78 5.35 15.90
N ARG A 22 -10.66 6.36 15.89
CA ARG A 22 -11.25 6.96 17.10
C ARG A 22 -10.21 7.39 18.13
N GLY A 23 -9.09 7.95 17.64
CA GLY A 23 -7.95 8.39 18.44
C GLY A 23 -6.94 7.29 18.81
N ASN A 24 -7.24 6.01 18.58
CA ASN A 24 -6.32 4.91 18.86
C ASN A 24 -5.37 4.66 17.67
N ILE A 25 -4.46 5.60 17.43
CA ILE A 25 -3.51 5.56 16.33
C ILE A 25 -2.14 6.04 16.79
N GLU A 26 -1.08 5.47 16.22
CA GLU A 26 0.30 5.90 16.44
C GLU A 26 0.97 6.28 15.11
N ASP A 27 2.04 7.05 15.22
CA ASP A 27 2.91 7.34 14.08
C ASP A 27 3.58 6.03 13.61
N VAL A 28 3.51 5.75 12.31
CA VAL A 28 4.11 4.56 11.70
C VAL A 28 5.63 4.51 11.91
N ALA A 29 6.29 5.65 12.10
CA ALA A 29 7.71 5.70 12.44
C ALA A 29 8.05 5.06 13.80
N ARG A 30 7.05 4.84 14.67
CA ARG A 30 7.19 4.17 15.97
C ARG A 30 6.84 2.69 15.91
N LEU A 31 6.40 2.18 14.75
CA LEU A 31 6.01 0.79 14.62
C LEU A 31 7.20 -0.13 14.92
N ASN A 32 6.98 -1.06 15.84
CA ASN A 32 7.89 -2.15 16.12
C ASN A 32 7.26 -3.47 15.66
N VAL A 33 7.90 -4.14 14.71
CA VAL A 33 7.36 -5.35 14.08
C VAL A 33 7.13 -6.49 15.07
N GLU A 34 7.89 -6.56 16.17
CA GLU A 34 7.75 -7.63 17.17
C GLU A 34 6.42 -7.57 17.95
N ASP A 35 5.77 -6.41 17.96
CA ASP A 35 4.50 -6.22 18.69
C ASP A 35 3.27 -6.66 17.88
N PHE A 36 3.44 -7.15 16.64
CA PHE A 36 2.36 -7.51 15.73
C PHE A 36 2.60 -8.84 15.02
N ASP A 37 1.53 -9.56 14.69
CA ASP A 37 1.61 -10.83 13.95
C ASP A 37 1.53 -10.63 12.43
N ALA A 38 0.91 -9.54 11.97
CA ALA A 38 0.64 -9.28 10.55
C ALA A 38 0.49 -7.78 10.27
N LEU A 39 0.56 -7.42 8.98
CA LEU A 39 0.38 -6.07 8.46
C LEU A 39 -0.83 -6.01 7.52
N LEU A 40 -1.59 -4.91 7.56
CA LEU A 40 -2.67 -4.65 6.62
C LEU A 40 -2.59 -3.20 6.13
N LEU A 41 -2.57 -3.00 4.82
CA LEU A 41 -2.65 -1.69 4.17
C LEU A 41 -3.99 -1.57 3.43
N PRO A 42 -4.99 -0.91 4.05
CA PRO A 42 -6.19 -0.51 3.34
C PRO A 42 -5.87 0.36 2.12
N GLY A 43 -6.74 0.33 1.13
CA GLY A 43 -6.61 1.16 -0.06
C GLY A 43 -7.12 2.59 0.14
N GLY A 44 -7.75 3.11 -0.91
CA GLY A 44 -8.14 4.52 -1.01
C GLY A 44 -7.01 5.36 -1.61
N PHE A 45 -7.39 6.49 -2.23
CA PHE A 45 -6.46 7.28 -3.04
C PHE A 45 -5.29 7.88 -2.23
N GLY A 46 -5.43 7.99 -0.91
CA GLY A 46 -4.33 8.35 -0.01
C GLY A 46 -3.15 7.37 -0.04
N ALA A 47 -3.36 6.08 -0.36
CA ALA A 47 -2.25 5.15 -0.54
C ALA A 47 -1.38 5.51 -1.76
N ALA A 48 -2.00 6.04 -2.82
CA ALA A 48 -1.33 6.45 -4.06
C ALA A 48 -0.80 7.90 -4.04
N LYS A 49 -1.18 8.71 -3.04
CA LYS A 49 -0.79 10.13 -2.92
C LYS A 49 0.02 10.48 -1.67
N ASN A 50 -0.20 9.78 -0.55
CA ASN A 50 0.41 10.09 0.74
C ASN A 50 1.42 9.03 1.18
N LEU A 51 1.10 7.75 0.96
CA LEU A 51 2.04 6.65 1.26
C LEU A 51 3.05 6.47 0.12
N THR A 52 2.61 6.71 -1.12
CA THR A 52 3.41 6.78 -2.34
C THR A 52 3.02 8.04 -3.11
N ASP A 53 3.75 8.37 -4.17
CA ASP A 53 3.33 9.35 -5.19
C ASP A 53 2.89 8.68 -6.51
N PHE A 54 2.44 7.41 -6.45
CA PHE A 54 1.99 6.62 -7.62
C PHE A 54 0.94 7.33 -8.47
N ALA A 55 0.01 8.08 -7.85
CA ALA A 55 -1.04 8.80 -8.55
C ALA A 55 -0.51 9.87 -9.53
N VAL A 56 0.73 10.33 -9.35
CA VAL A 56 1.37 11.35 -10.20
C VAL A 56 2.52 10.75 -11.01
N SER A 57 3.34 9.92 -10.37
CA SER A 57 4.60 9.40 -10.92
C SER A 57 4.47 8.02 -11.58
N GLY A 58 3.33 7.33 -11.43
CA GLY A 58 3.09 6.01 -12.01
C GLY A 58 4.14 4.99 -11.59
N ALA A 59 4.68 4.22 -12.53
CA ALA A 59 5.70 3.20 -12.26
C ALA A 59 7.04 3.75 -11.73
N GLU A 60 7.32 5.04 -11.92
CA GLU A 60 8.54 5.69 -11.41
C GLU A 60 8.35 6.33 -10.03
N CYS A 61 7.25 5.98 -9.35
CA CYS A 61 6.95 6.54 -8.05
C CYS A 61 7.89 6.04 -6.94
N SER A 62 7.81 6.77 -5.84
CA SER A 62 8.51 6.55 -4.59
C SER A 62 7.50 6.27 -3.48
N ILE A 63 8.01 5.69 -2.40
CA ILE A 63 7.26 5.39 -1.19
C ILE A 63 7.79 6.18 -0.01
N ASN A 64 6.90 6.62 0.87
CA ASN A 64 7.26 7.23 2.15
C ASN A 64 8.22 6.31 2.94
N THR A 65 9.34 6.87 3.39
CA THR A 65 10.42 6.10 4.02
C THR A 65 9.95 5.28 5.23
N HIS A 66 9.08 5.83 6.09
CA HIS A 66 8.62 5.12 7.29
C HIS A 66 7.62 4.01 6.95
N VAL A 67 6.78 4.22 5.93
CA VAL A 67 5.89 3.16 5.41
C VAL A 67 6.72 2.04 4.80
N ALA A 68 7.74 2.37 4.02
CA ALA A 68 8.65 1.39 3.43
C ALA A 68 9.41 0.59 4.49
N GLN A 69 9.91 1.28 5.54
CA GLN A 69 10.57 0.64 6.69
C GLN A 69 9.64 -0.35 7.39
N ALA A 70 8.40 0.06 7.69
CA ALA A 70 7.41 -0.82 8.29
C ALA A 70 7.14 -2.05 7.40
N CYS A 71 6.79 -1.86 6.12
CA CYS A 71 6.50 -2.97 5.22
C CYS A 71 7.69 -3.95 5.07
N ARG A 72 8.91 -3.43 4.92
CA ARG A 72 10.12 -4.27 4.86
C ARG A 72 10.39 -5.00 6.17
N ALA A 73 10.07 -4.41 7.32
CA ALA A 73 10.24 -5.08 8.60
C ALA A 73 9.33 -6.33 8.70
N PHE A 74 8.07 -6.24 8.27
CA PHE A 74 7.16 -7.39 8.21
C PHE A 74 7.64 -8.45 7.20
N ALA A 75 8.04 -8.03 5.99
CA ALA A 75 8.57 -8.93 4.98
C ALA A 75 9.82 -9.69 5.46
N ASN A 76 10.79 -8.99 6.07
CA ASN A 76 12.00 -9.61 6.60
C ASN A 76 11.73 -10.54 7.80
N ALA A 77 10.69 -10.27 8.57
CA ALA A 77 10.24 -11.12 9.66
C ALA A 77 9.39 -12.33 9.18
N ASN A 78 9.13 -12.45 7.86
CA ASN A 78 8.22 -13.45 7.28
C ASN A 78 6.82 -13.42 7.92
N LYS A 79 6.31 -12.21 8.17
CA LYS A 79 4.99 -11.98 8.75
C LYS A 79 4.00 -11.59 7.65
N PRO A 80 2.79 -12.19 7.63
CA PRO A 80 1.78 -11.93 6.61
C PRO A 80 1.48 -10.44 6.42
N ALA A 81 1.41 -9.99 5.17
CA ALA A 81 1.00 -8.65 4.81
C ALA A 81 -0.14 -8.66 3.77
N GLY A 82 -1.22 -7.94 4.07
CA GLY A 82 -2.35 -7.75 3.16
C GLY A 82 -2.38 -6.33 2.59
N TYR A 83 -2.62 -6.21 1.28
CA TYR A 83 -2.71 -4.92 0.57
C TYR A 83 -4.03 -4.88 -0.21
N LEU A 84 -4.81 -3.79 -0.08
CA LEU A 84 -6.16 -3.72 -0.66
C LEU A 84 -6.30 -2.59 -1.68
N CYS A 85 -7.09 -2.83 -2.73
CA CYS A 85 -7.45 -1.86 -3.77
C CYS A 85 -6.21 -1.30 -4.50
N ILE A 86 -5.80 -0.05 -4.25
CA ILE A 86 -4.61 0.54 -4.88
C ILE A 86 -3.33 0.34 -4.06
N ALA A 87 -3.43 -0.02 -2.77
CA ALA A 87 -2.26 -0.30 -1.94
C ALA A 87 -1.32 -1.40 -2.47
N PRO A 88 -1.77 -2.41 -3.23
CA PRO A 88 -0.89 -3.41 -3.85
C PRO A 88 0.23 -2.82 -4.72
N VAL A 89 0.11 -1.60 -5.26
CA VAL A 89 1.23 -0.96 -5.99
C VAL A 89 2.49 -0.80 -5.14
N ILE A 90 2.39 -0.89 -3.81
CA ILE A 90 3.52 -0.89 -2.88
C ILE A 90 4.30 -2.22 -2.92
N ILE A 91 3.65 -3.34 -3.22
CA ILE A 91 4.23 -4.69 -3.14
C ILE A 91 5.56 -4.79 -3.93
N PRO A 92 5.64 -4.37 -5.21
CA PRO A 92 6.89 -4.45 -5.97
C PRO A 92 8.03 -3.58 -5.44
N MET A 93 7.73 -2.56 -4.62
CA MET A 93 8.74 -1.71 -4.00
C MET A 93 9.36 -2.34 -2.74
N ILE A 94 8.67 -3.30 -2.13
CA ILE A 94 9.04 -3.89 -0.84
C ILE A 94 9.71 -5.25 -1.02
N TYR A 95 9.14 -6.10 -1.85
CA TYR A 95 9.56 -7.49 -2.03
C TYR A 95 10.51 -7.66 -3.23
N GLU A 96 11.07 -8.87 -3.36
CA GLU A 96 11.91 -9.22 -4.51
C GLU A 96 11.10 -9.28 -5.82
N HIS A 97 11.81 -9.30 -6.95
CA HIS A 97 11.20 -9.39 -8.27
C HIS A 97 10.33 -10.64 -8.42
N GLY A 98 9.17 -10.50 -9.05
CA GLY A 98 8.24 -11.59 -9.31
C GLY A 98 7.29 -11.89 -8.15
N VAL A 99 7.23 -11.02 -7.14
CA VAL A 99 6.18 -11.08 -6.12
C VAL A 99 4.79 -10.93 -6.75
N LYS A 100 3.85 -11.79 -6.36
CA LYS A 100 2.50 -11.78 -6.90
C LYS A 100 1.60 -10.81 -6.17
N GLY A 101 0.73 -10.13 -6.92
CA GLY A 101 -0.29 -9.27 -6.36
C GLY A 101 -1.38 -8.95 -7.38
N THR A 102 -2.42 -8.26 -6.94
CA THR A 102 -3.52 -7.85 -7.82
C THR A 102 -3.95 -6.43 -7.50
N ILE A 103 -4.37 -5.70 -8.52
CA ILE A 103 -5.12 -4.44 -8.40
C ILE A 103 -6.53 -4.56 -9.00
N GLY A 104 -6.99 -5.79 -9.27
CA GLY A 104 -8.20 -6.08 -10.04
C GLY A 104 -7.87 -6.33 -11.51
N ASN A 105 -8.47 -5.56 -12.42
CA ASN A 105 -8.41 -5.76 -13.86
C ASN A 105 -8.19 -4.46 -14.67
N ASP A 106 -7.55 -3.44 -14.06
CA ASP A 106 -7.17 -2.23 -14.78
C ASP A 106 -5.83 -2.43 -15.51
N ASP A 107 -5.88 -2.48 -16.85
CA ASP A 107 -4.72 -2.77 -17.70
C ASP A 107 -3.54 -1.81 -17.47
N ALA A 108 -3.81 -0.52 -17.28
CA ALA A 108 -2.77 0.49 -17.11
C ALA A 108 -2.03 0.32 -15.78
N THR A 109 -2.77 0.08 -14.69
CA THR A 109 -2.20 -0.14 -13.36
C THR A 109 -1.48 -1.49 -13.30
N ALA A 110 -2.02 -2.54 -13.95
CA ALA A 110 -1.36 -3.84 -14.08
C ALA A 110 -0.02 -3.73 -14.82
N ALA A 111 0.04 -2.98 -15.92
CA ALA A 111 1.29 -2.73 -16.64
C ALA A 111 2.32 -1.98 -15.79
N ALA A 112 1.90 -0.98 -15.02
CA ALA A 112 2.78 -0.28 -14.08
C ALA A 112 3.29 -1.21 -12.96
N PHE A 113 2.43 -2.08 -12.43
CA PHE A 113 2.81 -3.10 -11.44
C PHE A 113 3.91 -4.03 -11.96
N HIS A 114 3.78 -4.47 -13.22
CA HIS A 114 4.81 -5.25 -13.89
C HIS A 114 6.12 -4.48 -14.11
N GLN A 115 6.04 -3.22 -14.54
CA GLN A 115 7.22 -2.36 -14.73
C GLN A 115 8.00 -2.17 -13.43
N MET A 116 7.31 -2.09 -12.29
CA MET A 116 7.93 -1.99 -10.97
C MET A 116 8.52 -3.32 -10.46
N GLY A 117 8.38 -4.42 -11.21
CA GLY A 117 9.00 -5.72 -10.92
C GLY A 117 8.06 -6.77 -10.31
N GLY A 118 6.76 -6.48 -10.20
CA GLY A 118 5.78 -7.42 -9.68
C GLY A 118 5.15 -8.31 -10.76
N GLU A 119 4.51 -9.40 -10.34
CA GLU A 119 3.67 -10.26 -11.17
C GLU A 119 2.19 -9.96 -10.88
N HIS A 120 1.56 -9.09 -11.68
CA HIS A 120 0.14 -8.85 -11.57
C HIS A 120 -0.68 -10.07 -11.99
N VAL A 121 -1.67 -10.42 -11.18
CA VAL A 121 -2.66 -11.46 -11.45
C VAL A 121 -4.04 -10.81 -11.45
N GLU A 122 -4.77 -10.93 -12.57
CA GLU A 122 -6.15 -10.44 -12.65
C GLU A 122 -7.03 -11.17 -11.63
N CYS A 123 -7.87 -10.42 -10.91
CA CYS A 123 -8.66 -10.96 -9.82
C CYS A 123 -10.02 -10.28 -9.75
N ASN A 124 -11.07 -11.07 -9.51
CA ASN A 124 -12.41 -10.54 -9.27
C ASN A 124 -12.51 -9.88 -7.89
N VAL A 125 -13.52 -9.02 -7.71
CA VAL A 125 -13.72 -8.24 -6.48
C VAL A 125 -14.04 -9.11 -5.25
N ASP A 126 -14.57 -10.31 -5.45
CA ASP A 126 -14.93 -11.30 -4.44
C ASP A 126 -13.85 -12.39 -4.26
N GLU A 127 -12.70 -12.24 -4.92
CA GLU A 127 -11.54 -13.13 -4.83
C GLU A 127 -10.31 -12.39 -4.30
N TYR A 128 -9.22 -13.12 -4.09
CA TYR A 128 -7.93 -12.56 -3.67
C TYR A 128 -6.77 -13.31 -4.32
N VAL A 129 -5.60 -12.66 -4.35
CA VAL A 129 -4.35 -13.26 -4.79
C VAL A 129 -3.44 -13.43 -3.58
N PHE A 130 -2.87 -14.63 -3.43
CA PHE A 130 -1.93 -14.97 -2.37
C PHE A 130 -0.61 -15.43 -3.00
N ASP A 131 0.50 -14.84 -2.56
CA ASP A 131 1.85 -15.26 -2.97
C ASP A 131 2.41 -16.25 -1.94
N GLU A 132 2.39 -17.54 -2.27
CA GLU A 132 2.91 -18.61 -1.40
C GLU A 132 4.43 -18.51 -1.13
N LYS A 133 5.18 -17.78 -1.97
CA LYS A 133 6.65 -17.68 -1.84
C LYS A 133 7.09 -16.56 -0.91
N HIS A 134 6.30 -15.50 -0.80
CA HIS A 134 6.63 -14.29 -0.05
C HIS A 134 5.53 -14.05 0.98
N ASN A 135 5.74 -14.61 2.18
CA ASN A 135 4.77 -14.61 3.28
C ASN A 135 4.94 -13.39 4.17
#